data_AF-A0A0C9UDT5-F1
#
_entry.id   AF-A0A0C9UDT5-F1
#
_cell.length_a   1.000
_cell.length_b   1.000
_cell.length_c   1.000
_cell.angle_alpha   90.00
_cell.angle_beta   90.00
_cell.angle_gamma   90.00
#
_symmetry.space_group_name_H-M   'P 1'
#
loop_
_entity.id
_entity.type
_entity.pdbx_description
1 polymer ?
#
loop_
_entity_poly.entity_id
_entity_poly.type
_entity_poly.pdbx_seq_one_letter_code
_entity_poly.pdbx_strand_id
1 'polypeptide(L)'
;MESERSSKDFLLYSCTNSPEPDLFVLGFQEIVPLTAQQILQTDPTKKQMWESILLDTLARRSNKKADYVILRSEQLVGTALIILVKSNLVANIRNVEGTTKKTGLRGMSGNKGAVGIRLDFHDTSFCFLTAHLAAGHANLEERNSDYRTIANGLHFLRGKTIGSHE
;
A
#
# COMPACT_ATOMS: atom_id res chain seq x y z
N MET A 1 34.36 -2.15 7.13
CA MET A 1 33.93 -0.75 6.94
C MET A 1 32.58 -0.81 6.24
N GLU A 2 31.54 -1.19 6.98
CA GLU A 2 30.17 -1.17 6.49
C GLU A 2 29.73 0.29 6.48
N SER A 3 29.61 0.87 5.28
CA SER A 3 29.01 2.18 5.10
C SER A 3 27.58 2.15 5.62
N GLU A 4 27.20 3.10 6.47
CA GLU A 4 25.81 3.38 6.83
C GLU A 4 24.99 3.58 5.55
N ARG A 5 24.27 2.54 5.11
CA ARG A 5 23.42 2.60 3.93
C ARG A 5 22.08 3.20 4.34
N SER A 6 21.70 4.27 3.66
CA SER A 6 20.44 4.96 3.86
C SER A 6 19.27 4.00 3.60
N SER A 7 18.26 3.99 4.49
CA SER A 7 17.03 3.18 4.38
C SER A 7 16.23 3.40 3.09
N LYS A 8 16.67 4.31 2.22
CA LYS A 8 16.06 4.69 0.93
C LYS A 8 16.49 3.79 -0.23
N ASP A 9 17.50 2.94 -0.06
CA ASP A 9 18.10 2.18 -1.16
C ASP A 9 17.53 0.75 -1.32
N PHE A 10 16.47 0.41 -0.59
CA PHE A 10 15.94 -0.97 -0.53
C PHE A 10 15.44 -1.51 -1.88
N LEU A 11 15.02 -0.65 -2.81
CA LEU A 11 14.61 -1.04 -4.17
C LEU A 11 15.75 -0.98 -5.20
N LEU A 12 16.95 -0.57 -4.81
CA LEU A 12 18.10 -0.50 -5.73
C LEU A 12 18.67 -1.89 -6.04
N TYR A 13 18.34 -2.91 -5.25
CA TYR A 13 18.81 -4.26 -5.48
C TYR A 13 17.89 -5.02 -6.45
N SER A 14 18.33 -5.19 -7.70
CA SER A 14 17.89 -6.34 -8.52
C SER A 14 18.90 -7.46 -8.36
N CYS A 15 18.41 -8.68 -8.15
CA CYS A 15 19.18 -9.85 -8.59
C CYS A 15 19.40 -9.68 -10.10
N THR A 16 20.66 -9.62 -10.53
CA THR A 16 21.04 -9.33 -11.93
C THR A 16 20.52 -10.36 -12.93
N ASN A 17 20.09 -11.53 -12.46
CA ASN A 17 19.59 -12.65 -13.26
C ASN A 17 18.06 -12.82 -13.23
N SER A 18 17.29 -11.99 -12.51
CA SER A 18 15.82 -12.06 -12.51
C SER A 18 15.21 -10.99 -13.43
N PRO A 19 14.08 -11.27 -14.10
CA PRO A 19 13.32 -10.23 -14.79
C PRO A 19 12.90 -9.13 -13.81
N GLU A 20 12.80 -7.89 -14.29
CA GLU A 20 12.28 -6.81 -13.44
C GLU A 20 10.79 -7.03 -13.12
N PRO A 21 10.33 -6.71 -11.90
CA PRO A 21 8.93 -6.91 -11.51
C PRO A 21 7.96 -6.11 -12.38
N ASP A 22 6.82 -6.68 -12.77
CA ASP A 22 5.79 -5.92 -13.50
C ASP A 22 5.02 -4.94 -12.61
N LEU A 23 4.86 -5.31 -11.33
CA LEU A 23 4.21 -4.52 -10.29
C LEU A 23 5.13 -4.43 -9.06
N PHE A 24 5.23 -3.23 -8.49
CA PHE A 24 5.72 -3.03 -7.13
C PHE A 24 4.54 -2.64 -6.24
N VAL A 25 4.35 -3.37 -5.14
CA VAL A 25 3.27 -3.12 -4.18
C VAL A 25 3.91 -2.83 -2.82
N LEU A 26 3.78 -1.59 -2.34
CA LEU A 26 4.45 -1.12 -1.14
C LEU A 26 3.44 -0.67 -0.09
N GLY A 27 3.40 -1.40 1.02
CA GLY A 27 2.63 -1.05 2.20
C GLY A 27 3.51 -0.31 3.20
N PHE A 28 3.06 0.85 3.66
CA PHE A 28 3.69 1.64 4.71
C PHE A 28 2.78 1.77 5.92
N GLN A 29 3.37 1.84 7.11
CA GLN A 29 2.69 2.24 8.34
C GLN A 29 3.47 3.39 9.00
N GLU A 30 2.77 4.19 9.80
CA GLU A 30 3.33 5.31 10.57
C GLU A 30 4.02 6.40 9.72
N ILE A 31 3.55 6.64 8.49
CA ILE A 31 4.13 7.68 7.61
C ILE A 31 3.83 9.12 8.06
N VAL A 32 2.86 9.28 8.97
CA VAL A 32 2.52 10.55 9.63
C VAL A 32 2.47 10.36 11.15
N PRO A 33 2.79 11.40 11.95
CA PRO A 33 2.59 11.35 13.39
C PRO A 33 1.10 11.20 13.73
N LEU A 34 0.81 10.42 14.77
CA LEU A 34 -0.56 10.22 15.26
C LEU A 34 -1.03 11.43 16.09
N THR A 35 -1.49 12.47 15.40
CA THR A 35 -2.16 13.62 16.03
C THR A 35 -3.68 13.52 15.85
N ALA A 36 -4.45 14.15 16.73
CA ALA A 36 -5.91 14.19 16.62
C ALA A 36 -6.36 14.76 15.26
N GLN A 37 -5.65 15.79 14.76
CA GLN A 37 -5.90 16.37 13.44
C GLN A 37 -5.71 15.36 12.32
N GLN A 38 -4.62 14.58 12.32
CA GLN A 38 -4.35 13.57 11.27
C GLN A 38 -5.36 12.42 11.28
N ILE A 39 -5.87 12.07 12.47
CA ILE A 39 -6.91 11.05 12.64
C ILE A 39 -8.25 11.52 12.06
N LEU A 40 -8.57 12.80 12.19
CA LEU A 40 -9.78 13.41 11.63
C LEU A 40 -9.66 13.67 10.13
N GLN A 41 -8.52 14.20 9.70
CA GLN A 41 -8.23 14.55 8.31
C GLN A 41 -6.83 14.09 7.94
N THR A 42 -6.76 13.06 7.10
CA THR A 42 -5.50 12.49 6.61
C THR A 42 -4.80 13.46 5.66
N ASP A 43 -3.58 13.86 5.99
CA ASP A 43 -2.72 14.66 5.11
C ASP A 43 -2.03 13.77 4.05
N PRO A 44 -2.26 14.00 2.75
CA PRO A 44 -1.67 13.20 1.68
C PRO A 44 -0.19 13.54 1.41
N THR A 45 0.35 14.62 1.97
CA THR A 45 1.68 15.15 1.64
C THR A 45 2.78 14.10 1.85
N LYS A 46 2.69 13.31 2.92
CA LYS A 46 3.67 12.25 3.19
C LYS A 46 3.57 11.08 2.21
N LYS A 47 2.37 10.71 1.78
CA LYS A 47 2.19 9.69 0.73
C LYS A 47 2.79 10.16 -0.59
N GLN A 48 2.50 11.40 -0.99
CA GLN A 48 3.06 12.00 -2.22
C GLN A 48 4.59 12.12 -2.19
N MET A 49 5.16 12.45 -1.04
CA MET A 49 6.61 12.40 -0.83
C MET A 49 7.17 10.99 -1.08
N TRP A 50 6.53 9.95 -0.54
CA TRP A 50 6.93 8.57 -0.77
C TRP A 50 6.78 8.17 -2.24
N GLU A 51 5.70 8.55 -2.93
CA GLU A 51 5.53 8.31 -4.37
C GLU A 51 6.71 8.87 -5.18
N SER A 52 7.11 10.11 -4.90
CA SER A 52 8.25 10.76 -5.55
C SER A 52 9.56 10.01 -5.27
N ILE A 53 9.85 9.68 -4.00
CA ILE A 53 11.04 8.92 -3.62
C ILE A 53 11.09 7.56 -4.33
N LEU A 54 9.97 6.87 -4.45
CA LEU A 54 9.89 5.55 -5.08
C LEU A 54 10.17 5.64 -6.59
N LEU A 55 9.55 6.59 -7.29
CA LEU A 55 9.81 6.82 -8.71
C LEU A 55 11.28 7.19 -8.96
N ASP A 56 11.83 8.13 -8.18
CA ASP A 56 13.23 8.54 -8.28
C ASP A 56 14.19 7.39 -7.99
N THR A 57 13.85 6.51 -7.05
CA THR A 57 14.67 5.35 -6.70
C THR A 57 14.68 4.34 -7.83
N LEU A 58 13.52 4.03 -8.43
CA LEU A 58 13.46 3.12 -9.58
C LEU A 58 14.15 3.72 -10.82
N ALA A 59 13.99 5.03 -11.05
CA ALA A 59 14.62 5.72 -12.17
C ALA A 59 16.16 5.75 -12.09
N ARG A 60 16.74 5.75 -10.89
CA ARG A 60 18.20 5.78 -10.66
C ARG A 60 18.88 4.40 -10.70
N ARG A 61 18.15 3.31 -10.91
CA ARG A 61 18.74 1.96 -10.97
C ARG A 61 19.68 1.86 -12.18
N SER A 62 20.93 1.50 -11.92
CA SER A 62 22.00 1.49 -12.94
C SER A 62 21.73 0.58 -14.14
N ASN A 63 20.98 -0.50 -13.93
CA ASN A 63 20.63 -1.49 -14.97
C ASN A 63 19.12 -1.53 -15.25
N LYS A 64 18.41 -0.39 -15.17
CA LYS A 64 16.96 -0.37 -15.38
C LYS A 64 16.60 -0.87 -16.78
N LYS A 65 15.60 -1.74 -16.88
CA LYS A 65 15.07 -2.28 -18.13
C LYS A 65 13.65 -1.78 -18.44
N ALA A 66 12.97 -1.18 -17.46
CA ALA A 66 11.66 -0.59 -17.60
C ALA A 66 11.52 0.71 -16.79
N ASP A 67 10.66 1.59 -17.28
CA ASP A 67 10.17 2.74 -16.51
C ASP A 67 8.90 2.37 -15.78
N TYR A 68 8.67 3.00 -14.63
CA TYR A 68 7.52 2.75 -13.76
C TYR A 68 6.72 4.02 -13.52
N VAL A 69 5.40 3.86 -13.34
CA VAL A 69 4.47 4.92 -12.96
C VAL A 69 3.66 4.50 -11.74
N ILE A 70 3.12 5.46 -10.98
CA ILE A 70 2.14 5.17 -9.92
C ILE A 70 0.84 4.75 -10.60
N LEU A 71 0.42 3.50 -10.37
CA LEU A 71 -0.87 2.99 -10.84
C LEU A 71 -2.00 3.49 -9.93
N ARG A 72 -1.83 3.30 -8.62
CA ARG A 72 -2.79 3.72 -7.59
C ARG A 72 -2.10 3.84 -6.25
N SER A 73 -2.53 4.79 -5.45
CA SER A 73 -2.06 4.95 -4.08
C SER A 73 -3.18 5.39 -3.15
N GLU A 74 -3.28 4.75 -2.01
CA GLU A 74 -4.34 4.96 -1.02
C GLU A 74 -3.75 5.13 0.37
N GLN A 75 -4.41 5.90 1.23
CA GLN A 75 -3.94 6.19 2.57
C GLN A 75 -5.08 6.26 3.58
N LEU A 76 -4.84 5.68 4.76
CA LEU A 76 -5.65 5.80 5.95
C LEU A 76 -4.76 6.28 7.10
N VAL A 77 -4.83 7.56 7.44
CA VAL A 77 -3.98 8.20 8.47
C VAL A 77 -2.50 7.88 8.22
N GLY A 78 -1.86 7.06 9.06
CA GLY A 78 -0.45 6.65 8.91
C GLY A 78 -0.21 5.43 8.04
N THR A 79 -1.26 4.78 7.54
CA THR A 79 -1.15 3.56 6.72
C THR A 79 -1.32 3.92 5.26
N ALA A 80 -0.42 3.49 4.37
CA ALA A 80 -0.53 3.75 2.94
C ALA A 80 -0.19 2.52 2.10
N LEU A 81 -0.87 2.36 0.97
CA LEU A 81 -0.57 1.35 -0.05
C LEU A 81 -0.28 2.05 -1.36
N ILE A 82 0.88 1.81 -1.94
CA ILE A 82 1.32 2.42 -3.21
C ILE A 82 1.62 1.28 -4.18
N ILE A 83 0.96 1.29 -5.34
CA ILE A 83 1.23 0.35 -6.43
C ILE A 83 1.86 1.10 -7.60
N LEU A 84 3.04 0.64 -8.01
CA LEU A 84 3.70 1.06 -9.23
C LEU A 84 3.65 -0.06 -10.26
N VAL A 85 3.54 0.30 -11.53
CA VAL A 85 3.52 -0.64 -12.66
C VAL A 85 4.51 -0.18 -13.72
N LYS A 86 5.08 -1.11 -14.49
CA LYS A 86 5.82 -0.73 -15.71
C LYS A 86 4.93 0.08 -16.64
N SER A 87 5.45 1.16 -17.20
CA SER A 87 4.69 2.11 -18.03
C SER A 87 4.04 1.44 -19.25
N ASN A 88 4.69 0.43 -19.83
CA ASN A 88 4.19 -0.29 -21.00
C ASN A 88 3.05 -1.30 -20.70
N LEU A 89 2.79 -1.59 -19.41
CA LEU A 89 1.76 -2.54 -18.99
C LEU A 89 0.47 -1.86 -18.49
N VAL A 90 0.45 -0.53 -18.40
CA VAL A 90 -0.71 0.25 -17.91
C VAL A 90 -1.97 -0.07 -18.71
N ALA A 91 -1.87 -0.20 -20.03
CA ALA A 91 -3.01 -0.48 -20.91
C ALA A 91 -3.62 -1.88 -20.69
N ASN A 92 -2.90 -2.79 -20.03
CA ASN A 92 -3.37 -4.13 -19.69
C ASN A 92 -4.08 -4.20 -18.33
N ILE A 93 -4.14 -3.08 -17.61
CA ILE A 93 -4.75 -3.01 -16.28
C ILE A 93 -6.09 -2.27 -16.36
N ARG A 94 -7.14 -2.87 -15.79
CA ARG A 94 -8.50 -2.34 -15.75
C ARG A 94 -9.07 -2.46 -14.33
N ASN A 95 -10.24 -1.85 -14.11
CA ASN A 95 -11.00 -1.95 -12.85
C ASN A 95 -10.18 -1.64 -11.58
N VAL A 96 -9.32 -0.62 -11.66
CA VAL A 96 -8.46 -0.20 -10.54
C VAL A 96 -9.30 0.54 -9.50
N GLU A 97 -9.37 0.00 -8.28
CA GLU A 97 -10.16 0.55 -7.19
C GLU A 97 -9.38 0.56 -5.89
N GLY A 98 -9.52 1.64 -5.12
CA GLY A 98 -8.93 1.79 -3.79
C GLY A 98 -10.01 1.96 -2.72
N THR A 99 -9.77 1.42 -1.53
CA THR A 99 -10.67 1.56 -0.37
C THR A 99 -9.88 1.52 0.95
N THR A 100 -10.53 1.92 2.04
CA THR A 100 -9.94 1.87 3.39
C THR A 100 -10.96 1.36 4.40
N LYS A 101 -10.48 0.74 5.49
CA LYS A 101 -11.31 0.31 6.61
C LYS A 101 -10.66 0.68 7.94
N LYS A 102 -11.34 1.52 8.72
CA LYS A 102 -10.94 1.90 10.09
C LYS A 102 -11.27 0.77 11.08
N THR A 103 -10.38 0.53 12.03
CA THR A 103 -10.62 -0.39 13.16
C THR A 103 -10.33 0.24 14.52
N GLY A 104 -9.55 1.32 14.58
CA GLY A 104 -9.21 2.01 15.83
C GLY A 104 -10.46 2.46 16.60
N LEU A 105 -10.46 2.29 17.92
CA LEU A 105 -11.62 2.56 18.79
C LEU A 105 -12.92 1.93 18.25
N ARG A 106 -12.86 0.64 17.83
CA ARG A 106 -13.98 -0.08 17.20
C ARG A 106 -14.53 0.60 15.94
N GLY A 107 -13.64 1.22 15.17
CA GLY A 107 -13.95 1.93 13.92
C GLY A 107 -14.16 3.44 14.06
N MET A 108 -14.15 3.99 15.28
CA MET A 108 -14.29 5.44 15.49
C MET A 108 -13.02 6.24 15.15
N SER A 109 -11.84 5.60 15.12
CA SER A 109 -10.55 6.24 14.83
C SER A 109 -9.83 5.58 13.66
N GLY A 110 -9.16 6.40 12.84
CA GLY A 110 -8.40 5.95 11.67
C GLY A 110 -6.95 5.55 11.95
N ASN A 111 -6.47 5.62 13.19
CA ASN A 111 -5.08 5.30 13.53
C ASN A 111 -4.73 3.80 13.39
N LYS A 112 -5.74 2.94 13.27
CA LYS A 112 -5.64 1.50 13.00
C LYS A 112 -6.65 1.13 11.92
N GLY A 113 -6.30 0.15 11.11
CA GLY A 113 -7.14 -0.28 10.00
C GLY A 113 -6.34 -0.80 8.82
N ALA A 114 -6.98 -0.84 7.67
CA ALA A 114 -6.38 -1.31 6.42
C ALA A 114 -6.66 -0.39 5.25
N VAL A 115 -5.77 -0.47 4.28
CA VAL A 115 -5.91 0.09 2.94
C VAL A 115 -5.90 -1.07 1.96
N GLY A 116 -6.86 -1.08 1.04
CA GLY A 116 -6.98 -2.10 -0.01
C GLY A 116 -6.97 -1.46 -1.39
N ILE A 117 -6.23 -2.05 -2.32
CA ILE A 117 -6.28 -1.71 -3.75
C ILE A 117 -6.50 -2.99 -4.52
N ARG A 118 -7.46 -2.96 -5.44
CA ARG A 118 -7.67 -4.03 -6.40
C ARG A 118 -7.53 -3.53 -7.83
N LEU A 119 -7.29 -4.47 -8.73
CA LEU A 119 -7.16 -4.25 -10.16
C LEU A 119 -7.35 -5.57 -10.88
N ASP A 120 -7.71 -5.51 -12.16
CA ASP A 120 -7.59 -6.64 -13.06
C ASP A 120 -6.40 -6.40 -13.98
N PHE A 121 -5.49 -7.36 -14.04
CA PHE A 121 -4.36 -7.35 -14.95
C PHE A 121 -4.54 -8.49 -15.94
N HIS A 122 -4.78 -8.13 -17.21
CA HIS A 122 -5.31 -9.04 -18.22
C HIS A 122 -6.63 -9.71 -17.74
N ASP A 123 -6.60 -11.03 -17.60
CA ASP A 123 -7.73 -11.86 -17.19
C ASP A 123 -7.62 -12.32 -15.72
N THR A 124 -6.70 -11.72 -14.95
CA THR A 124 -6.48 -12.06 -13.54
C THR A 124 -6.80 -10.88 -12.63
N SER A 125 -7.68 -11.09 -11.67
CA SER A 125 -7.99 -10.12 -10.62
C SER A 125 -7.00 -10.22 -9.45
N PHE A 126 -6.50 -9.07 -9.00
CA PHE A 126 -5.63 -8.93 -7.86
C PHE A 126 -6.26 -8.03 -6.80
N CYS A 127 -6.10 -8.37 -5.53
CA CYS A 127 -6.46 -7.52 -4.39
C CYS A 127 -5.31 -7.48 -3.39
N PHE A 128 -4.71 -6.31 -3.23
CA PHE A 128 -3.60 -6.06 -2.33
C PHE A 128 -4.09 -5.31 -1.10
N LEU A 129 -3.58 -5.69 0.08
CA LEU A 129 -3.89 -5.04 1.34
C LEU A 129 -2.63 -4.75 2.14
N THR A 130 -2.65 -3.64 2.86
CA THR A 130 -1.76 -3.37 3.99
C THR A 130 -2.62 -3.00 5.19
N ALA A 131 -2.23 -3.46 6.37
CA ALA A 131 -2.97 -3.25 7.60
C ALA A 131 -2.06 -2.85 8.75
N HIS A 132 -2.53 -1.92 9.57
CA HIS A 132 -1.93 -1.54 10.83
C HIS A 132 -2.89 -1.94 11.96
N LEU A 133 -2.62 -3.07 12.60
CA LEU A 133 -3.45 -3.67 13.64
C LEU A 133 -3.04 -3.18 15.05
N ALA A 134 -3.86 -3.48 16.05
CA ALA A 134 -3.63 -3.13 17.45
C ALA A 134 -2.20 -3.49 17.94
N ALA A 135 -1.52 -2.50 18.50
CA ALA A 135 -0.20 -2.64 19.10
C ALA A 135 -0.31 -3.17 20.53
N GLY A 136 0.82 -3.57 21.13
CA GLY A 136 0.88 -4.10 22.50
C GLY A 136 0.93 -5.63 22.53
N HIS A 137 1.84 -6.19 23.33
CA HIS A 137 2.12 -7.63 23.34
C HIS A 137 0.87 -8.47 23.65
N ALA A 138 0.11 -8.06 24.68
CA ALA A 138 -1.08 -8.78 25.16
C ALA A 138 -2.35 -8.59 24.28
N ASN A 139 -2.35 -7.68 23.30
CA ASN A 139 -3.54 -7.29 22.54
C ASN A 139 -3.89 -8.25 21.39
N LEU A 140 -3.82 -9.56 21.64
CA LEU A 140 -4.12 -10.59 20.63
C LEU A 140 -5.59 -10.54 20.18
N GLU A 141 -6.53 -10.45 21.12
CA GLU A 141 -7.95 -10.42 20.79
C GLU A 141 -8.35 -9.16 20.01
N GLU A 142 -7.73 -8.02 20.32
CA GLU A 142 -7.93 -6.79 19.56
C GLU A 142 -7.39 -6.93 18.13
N ARG A 143 -6.19 -7.51 17.93
CA ARG A 143 -5.67 -7.79 16.59
C ARG A 143 -6.57 -8.75 15.80
N ASN A 144 -7.09 -9.80 16.46
CA ASN A 144 -8.04 -10.72 15.84
C ASN A 144 -9.35 -10.02 15.47
N SER A 145 -9.83 -9.11 16.32
CA SER A 145 -11.01 -8.28 16.05
C SER A 145 -10.77 -7.32 14.88
N ASP A 146 -9.60 -6.66 14.82
CA ASP A 146 -9.20 -5.81 13.70
C ASP A 146 -9.21 -6.60 12.40
N TYR A 147 -8.56 -7.78 12.38
CA TYR A 147 -8.53 -8.66 11.22
C TYR A 147 -9.94 -9.01 10.74
N ARG A 148 -10.83 -9.48 11.63
CA ARG A 148 -12.21 -9.83 11.25
C ARG A 148 -12.99 -8.62 10.73
N THR A 149 -12.77 -7.44 11.33
CA THR A 149 -13.41 -6.19 10.90
C THR A 149 -12.97 -5.77 9.50
N ILE A 150 -11.68 -5.97 9.17
CA ILE A 150 -11.13 -5.71 7.85
C ILE A 150 -11.64 -6.75 6.84
N ALA A 151 -11.48 -8.04 7.16
CA ALA A 151 -11.82 -9.15 6.28
C ALA A 151 -13.29 -9.13 5.84
N ASN A 152 -14.20 -8.81 6.78
CA ASN A 152 -15.63 -8.83 6.52
C ASN A 152 -16.21 -7.47 6.12
N GLY A 153 -15.48 -6.38 6.35
CA GLY A 153 -16.03 -5.02 6.28
C GLY A 153 -15.32 -4.08 5.33
N LEU A 154 -14.23 -4.50 4.69
CA LEU A 154 -13.55 -3.75 3.63
C LEU A 154 -14.24 -4.06 2.30
N HIS A 155 -15.02 -3.09 1.82
CA HIS A 155 -15.72 -3.15 0.55
C HIS A 155 -15.19 -2.08 -0.37
N PHE A 156 -15.34 -2.34 -1.65
CA PHE A 156 -15.02 -1.38 -2.70
C PHE A 156 -16.29 -1.13 -3.53
N LEU A 157 -16.17 -0.62 -4.76
CA LEU A 157 -17.33 -0.25 -5.56
C LEU A 157 -18.22 -1.46 -5.85
N ARG A 158 -19.53 -1.18 -5.97
CA ARG A 158 -20.58 -2.16 -6.27
C ARG A 158 -20.63 -3.35 -5.28
N GLY A 159 -20.19 -3.12 -4.04
CA GLY A 159 -20.27 -4.12 -2.97
C GLY A 159 -19.21 -5.22 -3.05
N LYS A 160 -18.30 -5.18 -4.04
CA LYS A 160 -17.22 -6.16 -4.16
C LYS A 160 -16.38 -6.19 -2.87
N THR A 161 -16.07 -7.39 -2.41
CA THR A 161 -15.28 -7.66 -1.19
C THR A 161 -13.82 -7.92 -1.53
N ILE A 162 -13.01 -8.33 -0.55
CA ILE A 162 -11.63 -8.82 -0.75
C ILE A 162 -11.60 -10.10 -1.59
N GLY A 163 -12.59 -10.99 -1.44
CA GLY A 163 -12.65 -12.28 -2.14
C GLY A 163 -13.44 -12.27 -3.44
N SER A 164 -13.82 -11.10 -3.97
CA SER A 164 -14.55 -10.99 -5.22
C SER A 164 -13.61 -11.13 -6.43
N HIS A 165 -13.99 -11.96 -7.40
CA HIS A 165 -13.20 -12.26 -8.62
C HIS A 165 -13.95 -11.95 -9.94
N GLU A 166 -15.06 -11.23 -9.86
CA GLU A 166 -15.97 -10.92 -10.98
C GLU A 166 -15.76 -9.53 -11.57
#